data_AF-A0A9X9MEA3-F1
#
_entry.id   AF-A0A9X9MEA3-F1
#
_cell.length_a   1.000
_cell.length_b   1.000
_cell.length_c   1.000
_cell.angle_alpha   90.00
_cell.angle_beta   90.00
_cell.angle_gamma   90.00
#
_symmetry.space_group_name_H-M   'P 1'
#
loop_
_entity.id
_entity.type
_entity.pdbx_description
1 polymer ?
#
loop_
_entity_poly.entity_id
_entity_poly.type
_entity_poly.pdbx_seq_one_letter_code
_entity_poly.pdbx_strand_id
1 'polypeptide(L)'
;MNDAIKAHRSLLMNAKILHRDISVNNILLTGMEKADKLGGVLIDLDLATLLEEGKGQDKARLMTGTMQFIALDILRNSFAETGTVVTHTYRHDLESFLYVLLWVCINCGWKDDDKPHGDFLSRWYIGSAQQIYDSKENDMRKSRIRDLISKFAPRFFDIKDLAEEFWDVLFVLQKEKQKKKSEDPHRLYGPIIAAFDRAIQKLKV
;
A
#
# COMPACT_ATOMS: atom_id res chain seq x y z
N MET A 1 -2.20 -6.02 -9.50
CA MET A 1 -2.22 -4.87 -8.57
C MET A 1 -2.85 -3.61 -9.18
N ASN A 2 -2.53 -3.22 -10.42
CA ASN A 2 -3.20 -2.10 -11.12
C ASN A 2 -4.74 -2.19 -11.06
N ASP A 3 -5.31 -3.34 -11.40
CA ASP A 3 -6.77 -3.55 -11.33
C ASP A 3 -7.32 -3.48 -9.90
N ALA A 4 -6.59 -3.98 -8.91
CA ALA A 4 -6.99 -3.91 -7.50
C ALA A 4 -7.04 -2.46 -7.00
N ILE A 5 -6.12 -1.60 -7.43
CA ILE A 5 -6.14 -0.16 -7.12
C ILE A 5 -7.31 0.53 -7.84
N LYS A 6 -7.61 0.15 -9.09
CA LYS A 6 -8.79 0.64 -9.84
C LYS A 6 -10.09 0.21 -9.15
N ALA A 7 -10.17 -1.04 -8.67
CA ALA A 7 -11.29 -1.56 -7.90
C ALA A 7 -11.44 -0.82 -6.57
N HIS A 8 -10.34 -0.61 -5.83
CA HIS A 8 -10.32 0.17 -4.60
C HIS A 8 -10.82 1.61 -4.81
N ARG A 9 -10.39 2.27 -5.89
CA ARG A 9 -10.91 3.59 -6.29
C ARG A 9 -12.43 3.54 -6.54
N SER A 10 -12.92 2.50 -7.21
CA SER A 10 -14.35 2.32 -7.46
C SER A 10 -15.14 2.13 -6.16
N LEU A 11 -14.64 1.30 -5.23
CA LEU A 11 -15.23 1.11 -3.91
C LEU A 11 -15.36 2.43 -3.15
N LEU A 12 -14.30 3.24 -3.14
CA LEU A 12 -14.32 4.55 -2.49
C LEU A 12 -15.30 5.50 -3.16
N MET A 13 -15.21 5.66 -4.48
CA MET A 13 -15.90 6.73 -5.19
C MET A 13 -17.40 6.44 -5.38
N ASN A 14 -17.71 5.20 -5.76
CA ASN A 14 -19.04 4.79 -6.18
C ASN A 14 -19.82 4.18 -5.03
N ALA A 15 -19.17 3.34 -4.20
CA ALA A 15 -19.84 2.65 -3.09
C ALA A 15 -19.65 3.35 -1.74
N LYS A 16 -18.77 4.37 -1.66
CA LYS A 16 -18.39 5.02 -0.40
C LYS A 16 -17.85 4.03 0.63
N ILE A 17 -17.11 3.01 0.18
CA ILE A 17 -16.53 1.97 1.03
C ILE A 17 -15.01 2.15 1.15
N LEU A 18 -14.48 2.09 2.36
CA LEU A 18 -13.06 1.91 2.65
C LEU A 18 -12.76 0.44 2.96
N HIS A 19 -11.62 -0.06 2.48
CA HIS A 19 -11.27 -1.47 2.62
C HIS A 19 -10.61 -1.79 3.96
N ARG A 20 -9.66 -0.97 4.41
CA ARG A 20 -8.96 -1.05 5.71
C ARG A 20 -8.08 -2.27 5.97
N ASP A 21 -8.02 -3.22 5.05
CA ASP A 21 -7.16 -4.41 5.14
C ASP A 21 -6.59 -4.82 3.78
N ILE A 22 -5.84 -3.91 3.17
CA ILE A 22 -5.09 -4.23 1.96
C ILE A 22 -3.90 -5.12 2.34
N SER A 23 -3.87 -6.33 1.81
CA SER A 23 -2.80 -7.31 2.03
C SER A 23 -2.55 -8.14 0.77
N VAL A 24 -1.42 -8.87 0.73
CA VAL A 24 -1.13 -9.81 -0.38
C VAL A 24 -2.22 -10.88 -0.49
N ASN A 25 -2.81 -11.33 0.61
CA ASN A 25 -3.85 -12.35 0.62
C ASN A 25 -5.19 -11.84 0.08
N ASN A 26 -5.40 -10.53 0.14
CA ASN A 26 -6.66 -9.90 -0.27
C ASN A 26 -6.62 -9.39 -1.72
N ILE A 27 -5.52 -9.65 -2.45
CA ILE A 27 -5.36 -9.31 -3.87
C ILE A 27 -5.16 -10.59 -4.67
N LEU A 28 -6.22 -11.09 -5.29
CA LEU A 28 -6.18 -12.27 -6.14
C LEU A 28 -5.72 -11.92 -7.56
N LEU A 29 -4.91 -12.79 -8.15
CA LEU A 29 -4.57 -12.73 -9.57
C LEU A 29 -5.51 -13.65 -10.35
N THR A 30 -6.15 -13.13 -11.39
CA THR A 30 -7.04 -13.88 -12.29
C THR A 30 -6.40 -14.06 -13.66
N GLY A 31 -6.90 -15.03 -14.42
CA GLY A 31 -6.51 -15.21 -15.83
C GLY A 31 -5.11 -15.80 -16.05
N MET A 32 -4.59 -16.58 -15.10
CA MET A 32 -3.27 -17.24 -15.20
C MET A 32 -3.10 -18.12 -16.45
N GLU A 33 -4.19 -18.52 -17.10
CA GLU A 33 -4.18 -19.35 -18.30
C GLU A 33 -3.82 -18.59 -19.59
N LYS A 34 -4.00 -17.26 -19.64
CA LYS A 34 -3.61 -16.45 -20.79
C LYS A 34 -3.10 -15.08 -20.36
N ALA A 35 -1.90 -14.71 -20.82
CA ALA A 35 -1.24 -13.46 -20.44
C ALA A 35 -2.05 -12.18 -20.78
N ASP A 36 -2.92 -12.25 -21.78
CA ASP A 36 -3.85 -11.17 -22.18
C ASP A 36 -5.08 -11.03 -21.27
N LYS A 37 -5.31 -11.99 -20.37
CA LYS A 37 -6.40 -12.00 -19.39
C LYS A 37 -5.93 -11.86 -17.95
N LEU A 38 -4.64 -11.58 -17.73
CA LEU A 38 -4.11 -11.43 -16.38
C LEU A 38 -4.74 -10.22 -15.70
N GLY A 39 -5.55 -10.47 -14.67
CA GLY A 39 -6.28 -9.45 -13.94
C GLY A 39 -5.98 -9.48 -12.44
N GLY A 40 -6.33 -8.41 -11.74
CA GLY A 40 -6.32 -8.36 -10.28
C GLY A 40 -7.72 -8.14 -9.70
N VAL A 41 -8.10 -8.93 -8.69
CA VAL A 41 -9.34 -8.76 -7.94
C VAL A 41 -9.01 -8.44 -6.49
N LEU A 42 -9.62 -7.37 -5.98
CA LEU A 42 -9.57 -7.02 -4.57
C LEU A 42 -10.74 -7.72 -3.86
N ILE A 43 -10.42 -8.51 -2.84
CA ILE A 43 -11.38 -9.32 -2.07
C ILE A 43 -11.30 -8.97 -0.59
N ASP A 44 -12.17 -9.59 0.21
CA ASP A 44 -12.22 -9.47 1.67
C ASP A 44 -12.61 -8.08 2.17
N LEU A 45 -13.93 -7.88 2.30
CA LEU A 45 -14.52 -6.64 2.80
C LEU A 45 -14.98 -6.78 4.26
N ASP A 46 -14.52 -7.78 5.01
CA ASP A 46 -14.99 -8.04 6.38
C ASP A 46 -14.59 -6.92 7.35
N LEU A 47 -13.49 -6.22 7.07
CA LEU A 47 -13.02 -5.05 7.81
C LEU A 47 -13.43 -3.72 7.16
N ALA A 48 -14.17 -3.78 6.05
CA ALA A 48 -14.56 -2.59 5.30
C ALA A 48 -15.61 -1.75 6.05
N THR A 49 -15.66 -0.46 5.73
CA THR A 49 -16.62 0.46 6.35
C THR A 49 -17.20 1.43 5.35
N LEU A 50 -18.49 1.75 5.53
CA LEU A 50 -19.17 2.79 4.79
C LEU A 50 -18.74 4.17 5.32
N LEU A 51 -18.40 5.06 4.41
CA LEU A 51 -18.19 6.47 4.68
C LEU A 51 -19.56 7.14 4.79
N GLU A 52 -20.14 7.16 5.99
CA GLU A 52 -21.36 7.93 6.23
C GLU A 52 -21.07 9.43 6.32
N GLU A 53 -21.87 10.25 5.63
CA GLU A 53 -21.84 11.69 5.78
C GLU A 53 -22.38 12.07 7.16
N GLY A 54 -21.53 12.63 8.03
CA GLY A 54 -21.97 13.24 9.29
C GLY A 54 -22.09 12.29 10.50
N LYS A 55 -21.79 11.01 10.37
CA LYS A 55 -21.57 10.10 11.51
C LYS A 55 -20.13 9.63 11.53
N GLY A 56 -19.46 9.80 12.67
CA GLY A 56 -18.12 9.26 12.87
C GLY A 56 -18.16 7.75 12.57
N GLN A 57 -17.22 7.27 11.74
CA GLN A 57 -17.07 5.85 11.39
C GLN A 57 -17.34 5.00 12.63
N ASP A 58 -18.46 4.27 12.62
CA ASP A 58 -18.96 3.52 13.78
C ASP A 58 -17.86 2.57 14.24
N LYS A 59 -17.21 2.95 15.35
CA LYS A 59 -16.04 2.28 15.94
C LYS A 59 -14.83 2.22 14.99
N ALA A 60 -14.06 3.31 14.94
CA ALA A 60 -12.80 3.45 15.69
C ALA A 60 -12.14 2.15 16.23
N ARG A 61 -12.06 1.07 15.43
CA ARG A 61 -11.54 -0.23 15.86
C ARG A 61 -10.03 -0.23 15.70
N LEU A 62 -9.36 -0.52 16.83
CA LEU A 62 -7.92 -0.67 17.03
C LEU A 62 -7.24 -1.29 15.81
N MET A 63 -6.16 -0.65 15.33
CA MET A 63 -5.10 -1.22 14.48
C MET A 63 -5.55 -2.47 13.68
N THR A 64 -6.59 -2.33 12.85
CA THR A 64 -7.06 -3.43 12.02
C THR A 64 -6.17 -3.52 10.80
N GLY A 65 -5.81 -4.74 10.43
CA GLY A 65 -5.05 -5.03 9.22
C GLY A 65 -3.85 -5.92 9.48
N THR A 66 -3.26 -6.43 8.41
CA THR A 66 -2.05 -7.25 8.51
C THR A 66 -0.83 -6.39 8.87
N MET A 67 -0.16 -6.64 10.00
CA MET A 67 0.92 -5.81 10.59
C MET A 67 1.94 -5.26 9.59
N GLN A 68 2.43 -6.11 8.67
CA GLN A 68 3.40 -5.71 7.63
C GLN A 68 2.89 -4.63 6.67
N PHE A 69 1.57 -4.47 6.51
CA PHE A 69 0.94 -3.56 5.55
C PHE A 69 0.21 -2.38 6.21
N ILE A 70 0.22 -2.26 7.54
CA ILE A 70 -0.40 -1.11 8.23
C ILE A 70 0.37 0.19 7.93
N ALA A 71 -0.37 1.27 7.63
CA ALA A 71 0.16 2.61 7.37
C ALA A 71 0.85 3.24 8.60
N LEU A 72 1.85 4.10 8.36
CA LEU A 72 2.64 4.76 9.40
C LEU A 72 1.79 5.59 10.35
N ASP A 73 0.83 6.34 9.83
CA ASP A 73 -0.04 7.19 10.66
C ASP A 73 -0.91 6.33 11.59
N ILE A 74 -1.37 5.14 11.15
CA ILE A 74 -2.12 4.21 12.00
C ILE A 74 -1.22 3.60 13.07
N LEU A 75 -0.02 3.14 12.69
CA LEU A 75 0.96 2.58 13.62
C LEU A 75 1.37 3.60 14.67
N ARG A 76 1.72 4.83 14.27
CA ARG A 76 2.18 5.89 15.19
C ARG A 76 1.19 6.14 16.32
N ASN A 77 -0.07 6.32 15.96
CA ASN A 77 -1.12 6.64 16.92
C ASN A 77 -1.51 5.47 17.82
N SER A 78 -1.18 4.22 17.47
CA SER A 78 -1.48 3.08 18.32
C SER A 78 -0.64 3.02 19.60
N PHE A 79 0.52 3.69 19.61
CA PHE A 79 1.44 3.70 20.76
C PHE A 79 1.75 5.12 21.27
N ALA A 80 1.44 6.18 20.50
CA ALA A 80 1.73 7.55 20.92
C ALA A 80 0.79 8.05 22.05
N GLU A 81 -0.50 7.70 22.01
CA GLU A 81 -1.49 8.20 22.97
C GLU A 81 -2.54 7.11 23.28
N THR A 82 -2.78 6.87 24.57
CA THR A 82 -3.81 5.94 25.02
C THR A 82 -5.20 6.51 24.75
N GLY A 83 -5.94 5.88 23.84
CA GLY A 83 -7.32 6.28 23.49
C GLY A 83 -7.46 7.10 22.21
N THR A 84 -6.36 7.36 21.49
CA THR A 84 -6.42 8.07 20.20
C THR A 84 -7.02 7.19 19.11
N VAL A 85 -8.11 7.69 18.53
CA VAL A 85 -8.81 7.04 17.42
C VAL A 85 -8.28 7.59 16.10
N VAL A 86 -7.54 6.78 15.35
CA VAL A 86 -7.22 7.09 13.95
C VAL A 86 -8.39 6.72 13.07
N THR A 87 -8.92 7.73 12.38
CA THR A 87 -9.88 7.51 11.30
C THR A 87 -9.14 6.92 10.11
N HIS A 88 -9.50 5.71 9.69
CA HIS A 88 -8.94 5.11 8.48
C HIS A 88 -9.39 5.93 7.27
N THR A 89 -8.47 6.15 6.32
CA THR A 89 -8.73 6.88 5.08
C THR A 89 -8.28 6.06 3.88
N TYR A 90 -8.75 6.42 2.69
CA TYR A 90 -8.32 5.78 1.44
C TYR A 90 -6.80 5.90 1.22
N ARG A 91 -6.17 6.93 1.79
CA ARG A 91 -4.71 7.11 1.72
C ARG A 91 -3.99 6.00 2.49
N HIS A 92 -4.51 5.58 3.64
CA HIS A 92 -3.92 4.47 4.39
C HIS A 92 -3.96 3.18 3.57
N ASP A 93 -5.09 2.90 2.91
CA ASP A 93 -5.20 1.75 1.99
C ASP A 93 -4.20 1.86 0.82
N LEU A 94 -4.01 3.06 0.25
CA LEU A 94 -3.00 3.29 -0.80
C LEU A 94 -1.56 3.11 -0.31
N GLU A 95 -1.26 3.50 0.92
CA GLU A 95 0.03 3.23 1.56
C GLU A 95 0.24 1.72 1.78
N SER A 96 -0.79 1.00 2.19
CA SER A 96 -0.78 -0.46 2.27
C SER A 96 -0.52 -1.11 0.91
N PHE A 97 -1.11 -0.60 -0.20
CA PHE A 97 -0.80 -1.07 -1.55
C PHE A 97 0.69 -0.91 -1.91
N LEU A 98 1.32 0.21 -1.52
CA LEU A 98 2.76 0.39 -1.70
C LEU A 98 3.55 -0.65 -0.90
N TYR A 99 3.17 -0.91 0.36
CA TYR A 99 3.83 -1.94 1.16
C TYR A 99 3.67 -3.35 0.59
N VAL A 100 2.50 -3.68 0.05
CA VAL A 100 2.29 -4.94 -0.69
C VAL A 100 3.21 -4.99 -1.91
N LEU A 101 3.30 -3.92 -2.71
CA LEU A 101 4.18 -3.87 -3.88
C LEU A 101 5.65 -4.13 -3.49
N LEU A 102 6.16 -3.39 -2.50
CA LEU A 102 7.54 -3.53 -2.02
C LEU A 102 7.79 -4.92 -1.46
N TRP A 103 6.86 -5.46 -0.67
CA TRP A 103 6.98 -6.79 -0.10
C TRP A 103 7.03 -7.88 -1.17
N VAL A 104 6.14 -7.83 -2.16
CA VAL A 104 6.14 -8.79 -3.28
C VAL A 104 7.44 -8.69 -4.07
N CYS A 105 7.90 -7.47 -4.35
CA CYS A 105 9.11 -7.29 -5.15
C CYS A 105 10.39 -7.75 -4.44
N ILE A 106 10.44 -7.67 -3.10
CA ILE A 106 11.61 -8.06 -2.30
C ILE A 106 11.56 -9.55 -1.92
N ASN A 107 10.39 -10.11 -1.60
CA ASN A 107 10.27 -11.46 -1.06
C ASN A 107 9.85 -12.51 -2.10
N CYS A 108 9.24 -12.10 -3.20
CA CYS A 108 8.85 -12.99 -4.28
C CYS A 108 9.84 -12.86 -5.46
N GLY A 109 9.81 -13.81 -6.40
CA GLY A 109 10.54 -13.68 -7.68
C GLY A 109 12.03 -14.06 -7.66
N TRP A 110 12.54 -14.53 -6.52
CA TRP A 110 13.83 -15.22 -6.43
C TRP A 110 13.74 -16.66 -6.95
N LYS A 111 14.87 -17.23 -7.35
CA LYS A 111 14.97 -18.68 -7.67
C LYS A 111 15.12 -19.44 -6.35
N ASP A 112 14.21 -20.38 -6.07
CA ASP A 112 14.15 -21.22 -4.85
C ASP A 112 14.80 -20.60 -3.59
N ASP A 113 15.61 -21.34 -2.83
CA ASP A 113 16.17 -20.94 -1.52
C ASP A 113 17.06 -19.68 -1.52
N ASP A 114 17.30 -19.05 -2.69
CA ASP A 114 18.15 -17.87 -2.82
C ASP A 114 17.37 -16.57 -2.57
N LYS A 115 16.91 -16.39 -1.32
CA LYS A 115 16.22 -15.16 -0.85
C LYS A 115 17.18 -14.33 0.02
N PRO A 116 18.18 -13.64 -0.55
CA PRO A 116 19.19 -12.91 0.22
C PRO A 116 18.60 -11.78 1.10
N HIS A 117 17.34 -11.41 0.85
CA HIS A 117 16.61 -10.38 1.58
C HIS A 117 15.31 -10.90 2.20
N GLY A 118 15.11 -12.22 2.31
CA GLY A 118 13.86 -12.81 2.82
C GLY A 118 13.46 -12.30 4.21
N ASP A 119 14.44 -12.06 5.08
CA ASP A 119 14.22 -11.54 6.43
C ASP A 119 14.32 -10.02 6.50
N PHE A 120 14.67 -9.32 5.42
CA PHE A 120 14.89 -7.87 5.44
C PHE A 120 13.64 -7.11 5.91
N LEU A 121 12.46 -7.54 5.45
CA LEU A 121 11.18 -6.94 5.84
C LEU A 121 10.59 -7.54 7.12
N SER A 122 11.28 -8.47 7.80
CA SER A 122 10.80 -9.03 9.08
C SER A 122 10.54 -7.95 10.13
N ARG A 123 11.41 -6.92 10.15
CA ARG A 123 11.28 -5.70 10.97
C ARG A 123 10.02 -4.86 10.69
N TRP A 124 9.27 -5.14 9.63
CA TRP A 124 7.97 -4.50 9.37
C TRP A 124 6.79 -5.20 10.07
N TYR A 125 7.01 -6.36 10.71
CA TYR A 125 5.96 -7.11 11.42
C TYR A 125 6.41 -7.85 12.68
N ILE A 126 7.72 -7.88 12.99
CA ILE A 126 8.27 -8.45 14.22
C ILE A 126 8.64 -7.32 15.18
N GLY A 127 8.21 -7.43 16.43
CA GLY A 127 8.50 -6.48 17.50
C GLY A 127 7.27 -5.70 17.99
N SER A 128 7.49 -4.67 18.80
CA SER A 128 6.43 -3.76 19.24
C SER A 128 5.95 -2.86 18.10
N ALA A 129 4.74 -2.31 18.24
CA ALA A 129 4.20 -1.36 17.25
C ALA A 129 5.14 -0.16 17.00
N GLN A 130 5.83 0.31 18.06
CA GLN A 130 6.82 1.37 17.96
C GLN A 130 8.06 0.94 17.16
N GLN A 131 8.61 -0.26 17.42
CA GLN A 131 9.75 -0.78 16.68
C GLN A 131 9.44 -0.98 15.20
N ILE A 132 8.23 -1.45 14.89
CA ILE A 132 7.74 -1.61 13.52
C ILE A 132 7.59 -0.25 12.84
N TYR A 133 6.99 0.73 13.53
CA TYR A 133 6.88 2.10 13.04
C TYR A 133 8.25 2.70 12.72
N ASP A 134 9.20 2.66 13.66
CA ASP A 134 10.53 3.24 13.48
C ASP A 134 11.26 2.60 12.28
N SER A 135 11.11 1.28 12.13
CA SER A 135 11.69 0.53 11.02
C SER A 135 11.11 0.95 9.67
N LYS A 136 9.77 1.01 9.56
CA LYS A 136 9.07 1.43 8.33
C LYS A 136 9.33 2.90 8.02
N GLU A 137 9.22 3.79 9.01
CA GLU A 137 9.41 5.23 8.83
C GLU A 137 10.81 5.52 8.28
N ASN A 138 11.83 4.85 8.83
CA ASN A 138 13.20 4.96 8.34
C ASN A 138 13.36 4.47 6.90
N ASP A 139 12.74 3.34 6.53
CA ASP A 139 12.80 2.81 5.16
C ASP A 139 12.04 3.70 4.15
N MET A 140 10.98 4.38 4.59
CA MET A 140 10.20 5.32 3.77
C MET A 140 10.83 6.72 3.65
N ARG A 141 12.04 6.95 4.20
CA ARG A 141 12.76 8.23 4.02
C ARG A 141 13.27 8.35 2.58
N LYS A 142 13.26 9.58 2.06
CA LYS A 142 13.79 9.91 0.71
C LYS A 142 15.23 9.42 0.49
N SER A 143 16.06 9.44 1.53
CA SER A 143 17.44 8.97 1.47
C SER A 143 17.58 7.44 1.51
N ARG A 144 16.51 6.68 1.78
CA ARG A 144 16.55 5.23 2.02
C ARG A 144 15.69 4.43 1.05
N ILE A 145 14.68 5.05 0.44
CA ILE A 145 13.77 4.35 -0.49
C ILE A 145 14.49 3.69 -1.67
N ARG A 146 15.55 4.31 -2.21
CA ARG A 146 16.35 3.71 -3.30
C ARG A 146 17.13 2.48 -2.84
N ASP A 147 17.64 2.48 -1.61
CA ASP A 147 18.29 1.31 -1.01
C ASP A 147 17.30 0.18 -0.73
N LEU A 148 16.03 0.51 -0.48
CA LEU A 148 14.96 -0.47 -0.35
C LEU A 148 14.62 -1.09 -1.72
N ILE A 149 14.40 -0.24 -2.73
CA ILE A 149 14.05 -0.66 -4.11
C ILE A 149 15.20 -1.46 -4.75
N SER A 150 16.46 -1.19 -4.40
CA SER A 150 17.60 -1.95 -4.93
C SER A 150 17.56 -3.44 -4.57
N LYS A 151 16.84 -3.82 -3.51
CA LYS A 151 16.66 -5.20 -3.01
C LYS A 151 15.59 -6.00 -3.75
N PHE A 152 14.95 -5.44 -4.78
CA PHE A 152 13.99 -6.17 -5.58
C PHE A 152 14.62 -7.42 -6.18
N ALA A 153 13.86 -8.51 -6.26
CA ALA A 153 14.30 -9.70 -6.96
C ALA A 153 14.52 -9.38 -8.46
N PRO A 154 15.42 -10.10 -9.15
CA PRO A 154 15.72 -9.86 -10.56
C PRO A 154 14.48 -9.82 -11.47
N ARG A 155 13.45 -10.62 -11.16
CA ARG A 155 12.17 -10.67 -11.89
C ARG A 155 11.39 -9.35 -11.87
N PHE A 156 11.71 -8.44 -10.95
CA PHE A 156 10.99 -7.18 -10.74
C PHE A 156 11.84 -5.94 -11.02
N PHE A 157 12.98 -6.07 -11.69
CA PHE A 157 13.85 -4.93 -12.01
C PHE A 157 13.15 -3.87 -12.88
N ASP A 158 12.34 -4.30 -13.85
CA ASP A 158 11.66 -3.39 -14.78
C ASP A 158 10.57 -2.53 -14.13
N ILE A 159 10.18 -2.83 -12.88
CA ILE A 159 9.15 -2.10 -12.13
C ILE A 159 9.72 -1.27 -10.96
N LYS A 160 11.04 -1.09 -10.89
CA LYS A 160 11.67 -0.21 -9.87
C LYS A 160 11.18 1.24 -9.99
N ASP A 161 11.10 1.77 -11.21
CA ASP A 161 10.58 3.12 -11.48
C ASP A 161 9.15 3.29 -10.95
N LEU A 162 8.30 2.27 -11.15
CA LEU A 162 6.93 2.27 -10.67
C LEU A 162 6.86 2.40 -9.14
N ALA A 163 7.70 1.65 -8.42
CA ALA A 163 7.74 1.70 -6.96
C ALA A 163 8.20 3.07 -6.45
N GLU A 164 9.20 3.68 -7.11
CA GLU A 164 9.68 5.02 -6.77
C GLU A 164 8.62 6.09 -7.05
N GLU A 165 7.97 6.05 -8.22
CA GLU A 165 6.89 6.98 -8.58
C GLU A 165 5.70 6.87 -7.62
N PHE A 166 5.30 5.64 -7.23
CA PHE A 166 4.23 5.43 -6.26
C PHE A 166 4.62 6.01 -4.88
N TRP A 167 5.85 5.74 -4.42
CA TRP A 167 6.36 6.33 -3.19
C TRP A 167 6.39 7.87 -3.23
N ASP A 168 6.84 8.48 -4.34
CA ASP A 168 6.88 9.94 -4.51
C ASP A 168 5.48 10.56 -4.38
N VAL A 169 4.48 9.96 -5.02
CA VAL A 169 3.09 10.42 -4.94
C VAL A 169 2.57 10.38 -3.50
N LEU A 170 2.91 9.35 -2.74
CA LEU A 170 2.47 9.22 -1.36
C LEU A 170 3.24 10.13 -0.40
N PHE A 171 4.57 10.20 -0.48
CA PHE A 171 5.41 10.77 0.59
C PHE A 171 6.01 12.14 0.28
N VAL A 172 6.19 12.49 -1.00
CA VAL A 172 6.81 13.76 -1.41
C VAL A 172 5.75 14.77 -1.83
N LEU A 173 4.89 14.40 -2.77
CA LEU A 173 3.90 15.33 -3.36
C LEU A 173 2.88 15.86 -2.35
N GLN A 174 2.74 15.20 -1.19
CA GLN A 174 1.77 15.58 -0.16
C GLN A 174 2.35 16.43 0.99
N LYS A 175 3.64 16.28 1.32
CA LYS A 175 4.27 17.16 2.33
C LYS A 175 4.27 18.63 1.89
N GLU A 176 4.24 18.88 0.59
CA GLU A 176 4.15 20.22 0.01
C GLU A 176 2.72 20.80 0.01
N LYS A 177 1.68 19.99 0.30
CA LYS A 177 0.26 20.34 0.09
C LYS A 177 -0.63 20.24 1.32
N GLN A 178 -0.09 19.87 2.50
CA GLN A 178 -0.75 19.73 3.81
C GLN A 178 -1.36 21.03 4.41
N LYS A 179 -1.90 21.95 3.59
CA LYS A 179 -2.59 23.17 4.03
C LYS A 179 -4.11 23.18 3.85
N LYS A 180 -4.76 22.15 3.31
CA LYS A 180 -6.24 22.14 3.16
C LYS A 180 -6.89 20.81 3.50
N LYS A 181 -7.88 20.88 4.40
CA LYS A 181 -8.82 19.83 4.81
C LYS A 181 -9.66 19.39 3.60
N SER A 182 -9.86 18.07 3.45
CA SER A 182 -10.50 17.38 2.32
C SER A 182 -9.65 17.33 1.04
N GLU A 183 -8.71 16.39 0.97
CA GLU A 183 -7.97 16.09 -0.25
C GLU A 183 -8.81 15.28 -1.24
N ASP A 184 -8.99 15.83 -2.44
CA ASP A 184 -9.52 15.14 -3.62
C ASP A 184 -8.74 13.83 -3.86
N PRO A 185 -9.38 12.66 -3.74
CA PRO A 185 -8.68 11.38 -3.90
C PRO A 185 -8.08 11.18 -5.29
N HIS A 186 -8.58 11.88 -6.32
CA HIS A 186 -7.99 11.81 -7.67
C HIS A 186 -6.53 12.25 -7.71
N ARG A 187 -6.09 13.09 -6.76
CA ARG A 187 -4.70 13.55 -6.65
C ARG A 187 -3.73 12.43 -6.27
N LEU A 188 -4.20 11.37 -5.62
CA LEU A 188 -3.41 10.18 -5.34
C LEU A 188 -3.68 9.09 -6.40
N TYR A 189 -4.95 8.72 -6.61
CA TYR A 189 -5.28 7.62 -7.52
C TYR A 189 -4.83 7.87 -8.96
N GLY A 190 -5.01 9.09 -9.48
CA GLY A 190 -4.68 9.42 -10.87
C GLY A 190 -3.21 9.15 -11.20
N PRO A 191 -2.26 9.80 -10.50
CA PRO A 191 -0.84 9.57 -10.70
C PRO A 191 -0.41 8.12 -10.45
N ILE A 192 -0.92 7.47 -9.40
CA ILE A 192 -0.59 6.07 -9.08
C ILE A 192 -1.03 5.14 -10.22
N ILE A 193 -2.29 5.24 -10.67
CA ILE A 193 -2.81 4.42 -11.76
C ILE A 193 -2.01 4.67 -13.04
N ALA A 194 -1.70 5.93 -13.35
CA ALA A 194 -0.92 6.27 -14.53
C ALA A 194 0.50 5.69 -14.49
N ALA A 195 1.15 5.65 -13.32
CA ALA A 195 2.46 5.00 -13.15
C ALA A 195 2.37 3.49 -13.45
N PHE A 196 1.35 2.81 -12.93
CA PHE A 196 1.12 1.40 -13.24
C PHE A 196 0.82 1.18 -14.74
N ASP A 197 -0.01 2.01 -15.35
CA ASP A 197 -0.36 1.87 -16.77
C ASP A 197 0.89 2.05 -17.66
N ARG A 198 1.79 2.99 -17.33
CA ARG A 198 3.10 3.13 -18.00
C ARG A 198 3.98 1.90 -17.82
N ALA A 199 4.08 1.38 -16.60
CA ALA A 199 4.88 0.18 -16.32
C ALA A 199 4.36 -1.04 -17.10
N ILE A 200 3.03 -1.22 -17.15
CA ILE A 200 2.40 -2.29 -17.94
C ILE A 200 2.69 -2.13 -19.43
N GLN A 201 2.65 -0.90 -19.96
CA GLN A 201 2.98 -0.66 -21.37
C GLN A 201 4.44 -1.01 -21.69
N LYS A 202 5.40 -0.68 -20.81
CA LYS A 202 6.81 -1.04 -20.97
C LYS A 202 7.04 -2.56 -21.02
N LEU A 203 6.26 -3.33 -20.25
CA LEU A 203 6.39 -4.79 -20.16
C LEU A 203 5.74 -5.56 -21.32
N LYS A 204 4.97 -4.89 -22.18
CA LYS A 204 4.33 -5.50 -23.36
C LYS A 204 5.20 -5.44 -24.63
N VAL A 205 6.40 -4.86 -24.51
CA VAL A 205 7.34 -4.62 -25.62
C VAL A 205 8.37 -5.75 -25.68
#